data_AF-A0A0B7AJP8-F1
#
_entry.id   AF-A0A0B7AJP8-F1
#
_cell.length_a   1.000
_cell.length_b   1.000
_cell.length_c   1.000
_cell.angle_alpha   90.00
_cell.angle_beta   90.00
_cell.angle_gamma   90.00
#
_symmetry.space_group_name_H-M   'P 1'
#
loop_
_entity.id
_entity.type
_entity.pdbx_description
1 polymer ?
#
loop_
_entity_poly.entity_id
_entity_poly.type
_entity_poly.pdbx_seq_one_letter_code
_entity_poly.pdbx_strand_id
1 'polypeptide(L)'
;MYTCGDNPRHYAVAMNKFDFQLLYEDYFGGVVGFSTAQYENVNGCSNIYFGWGGEDDDLLVRIALLKDAFRRQDSEGLRTTKYRVSKYRQERIYTWINVSLNRSDILQTAPSYTLTLIIMELHKAMLRSSKHNKAKHETKKIIHQKVNPPPSIFLQLHRSHSES
;
A
#
# COMPACT_ATOMS: atom_id res chain seq x y z
N MET A 1 -9.62 5.84 -20.34
CA MET A 1 -9.63 7.23 -19.83
C MET A 1 -9.24 7.20 -18.37
N TYR A 2 -8.27 8.01 -17.92
CA TYR A 2 -7.85 8.09 -16.50
C TYR A 2 -8.69 9.14 -15.77
N THR A 3 -9.96 8.81 -15.53
CA THR A 3 -10.95 9.69 -14.88
C THR A 3 -11.83 8.92 -13.92
N CYS A 4 -12.22 9.59 -12.84
CA CYS A 4 -13.07 9.02 -11.79
C CYS A 4 -14.53 8.92 -12.28
N GLY A 5 -15.25 7.93 -11.76
CA GLY A 5 -16.71 7.82 -11.92
C GLY A 5 -17.40 7.81 -10.56
N ASP A 6 -18.69 7.46 -10.55
CA ASP A 6 -19.50 7.43 -9.32
C ASP A 6 -19.02 6.40 -8.30
N ASN A 7 -18.33 5.36 -8.75
CA ASN A 7 -17.65 4.35 -7.94
C ASN A 7 -16.12 4.40 -8.14
N PRO A 8 -15.33 3.93 -7.15
CA PRO A 8 -13.90 3.68 -7.35
C PRO A 8 -13.66 2.81 -8.58
N ARG A 9 -12.64 3.15 -9.37
CA ARG A 9 -12.37 2.50 -10.65
C ARG A 9 -11.05 1.74 -10.61
N HIS A 10 -11.08 0.46 -10.93
CA HIS A 10 -9.88 -0.36 -11.14
C HIS A 10 -9.53 -0.37 -12.63
N TYR A 11 -8.34 0.13 -12.99
CA TYR A 11 -7.89 0.24 -14.39
C TYR A 11 -7.00 -0.93 -14.80
N ALA A 12 -6.25 -1.52 -13.88
CA ALA A 12 -5.26 -2.55 -14.14
C ALA A 12 -5.86 -3.97 -14.22
N VAL A 13 -7.01 -4.13 -14.89
CA VAL A 13 -7.80 -5.37 -14.89
C VAL A 13 -7.24 -6.49 -15.78
N ALA A 14 -6.39 -6.16 -16.75
CA ALA A 14 -5.85 -7.10 -17.74
C ALA A 14 -4.36 -6.81 -17.99
N MET A 15 -3.52 -7.08 -16.99
CA MET A 15 -2.07 -6.87 -17.10
C MET A 15 -1.39 -8.05 -17.80
N ASN A 16 -0.42 -7.76 -18.66
CA ASN A 16 0.35 -8.79 -19.38
C ASN A 16 1.08 -9.76 -18.43
N LYS A 17 1.55 -9.29 -17.26
CA LYS A 17 2.21 -10.14 -16.26
C LYS A 17 1.30 -11.21 -15.64
N PHE A 18 -0.01 -11.10 -15.86
CA PHE A 18 -1.05 -12.00 -15.37
C PHE A 18 -1.85 -12.60 -16.54
N ASP A 19 -1.22 -12.74 -17.71
CA ASP A 19 -1.83 -13.30 -18.92
C ASP A 19 -3.15 -12.61 -19.32
N PHE A 20 -3.21 -11.29 -19.09
CA PHE A 20 -4.40 -10.47 -19.33
C PHE A 20 -5.64 -10.89 -18.53
N GLN A 21 -5.43 -11.61 -17.43
CA GLN A 21 -6.45 -11.97 -16.46
C GLN A 21 -6.24 -11.22 -15.14
N LEU A 22 -7.30 -11.15 -14.33
CA LEU A 22 -7.18 -10.71 -12.95
C LEU A 22 -6.40 -11.75 -12.15
N LEU A 23 -5.56 -11.29 -11.21
CA LEU A 23 -4.78 -12.18 -10.35
C LEU A 23 -5.67 -13.04 -9.44
N TYR A 24 -6.79 -12.47 -8.98
CA TYR A 24 -7.91 -13.12 -8.28
C TYR A 24 -9.16 -12.23 -8.41
N GLU A 25 -10.34 -12.76 -8.07
CA GLU A 25 -11.65 -12.11 -8.28
C GLU A 25 -11.72 -10.69 -7.70
N ASP A 26 -11.27 -10.53 -6.46
CA ASP A 26 -11.26 -9.27 -5.73
C ASP A 26 -9.93 -8.50 -5.87
N TYR A 27 -9.16 -8.72 -6.94
CA TYR A 27 -7.90 -8.00 -7.11
C TYR A 27 -8.15 -6.50 -7.39
N PHE A 28 -7.63 -5.64 -6.51
CA PHE A 28 -7.81 -4.18 -6.57
C PHE A 28 -6.49 -3.39 -6.52
N GLY A 29 -5.42 -3.98 -7.07
CA GLY A 29 -4.09 -3.37 -7.08
C GLY A 29 -3.67 -2.75 -8.41
N GLY A 30 -2.42 -2.29 -8.47
CA GLY A 30 -1.82 -1.75 -9.70
C GLY A 30 -2.22 -0.30 -9.99
N VAL A 31 -3.37 -0.07 -10.63
CA VAL A 31 -3.83 1.28 -10.98
C VAL A 31 -5.31 1.41 -10.63
N VAL A 32 -5.60 2.24 -9.63
CA VAL A 32 -6.95 2.53 -9.13
C VAL A 32 -7.21 4.03 -9.11
N GLY A 33 -8.47 4.43 -9.31
CA GLY A 33 -8.89 5.83 -9.31
C GLY A 33 -10.05 6.07 -8.35
N PHE A 34 -9.94 7.15 -7.60
CA PHE A 34 -10.95 7.63 -6.67
C PHE A 34 -11.22 9.11 -6.93
N SER A 35 -12.48 9.53 -6.81
CA SER A 35 -12.77 10.95 -6.57
C SER A 35 -12.25 11.34 -5.17
N THR A 36 -11.98 12.62 -4.96
CA THR A 36 -11.56 13.12 -3.64
C THR A 36 -12.54 12.69 -2.55
N ALA A 37 -13.84 12.83 -2.80
CA ALA A 37 -14.88 12.44 -1.84
C ALA A 37 -14.88 10.93 -1.54
N GLN A 38 -14.70 10.06 -2.56
CA GLN A 38 -14.60 8.62 -2.34
C GLN A 38 -13.38 8.28 -1.48
N TYR A 39 -12.23 8.88 -1.77
CA TYR A 39 -10.98 8.63 -1.04
C TYR A 39 -11.05 9.13 0.42
N GLU A 40 -11.65 10.30 0.64
CA GLU A 40 -11.88 10.83 1.98
C GLU A 40 -12.88 9.99 2.78
N ASN A 41 -13.92 9.48 2.12
CA ASN A 41 -14.94 8.64 2.77
C ASN A 41 -14.35 7.33 3.30
N VAL A 42 -13.42 6.70 2.57
CA VAL A 42 -12.70 5.48 3.04
C VAL A 42 -11.58 5.80 4.04
N ASN A 43 -11.39 7.07 4.40
CA ASN A 43 -10.24 7.54 5.18
C ASN A 43 -8.91 7.17 4.52
N GLY A 44 -8.83 7.24 3.18
CA GLY A 44 -7.64 6.88 2.40
C GLY A 44 -7.11 5.47 2.61
N CYS A 45 -5.88 5.24 2.15
CA CYS A 45 -5.17 3.98 2.37
C CYS A 45 -4.68 3.81 3.81
N SER A 46 -4.46 2.57 4.20
CA SER A 46 -3.81 2.23 5.46
C SER A 46 -2.37 2.74 5.53
N ASN A 47 -1.94 3.24 6.69
CA ASN A 47 -0.56 3.69 6.90
C ASN A 47 0.38 2.60 7.44
N ILE A 48 -0.13 1.42 7.77
CA ILE A 48 0.61 0.43 8.58
C ILE A 48 1.28 -0.68 7.76
N TYR A 49 1.06 -0.70 6.45
CA TYR A 49 1.71 -1.63 5.54
C TYR A 49 3.13 -1.15 5.20
N PHE A 50 4.12 -1.73 5.87
CA PHE A 50 5.54 -1.49 5.61
C PHE A 50 6.18 -2.73 4.98
N GLY A 51 6.20 -2.80 3.64
CA GLY A 51 6.78 -3.91 2.89
C GLY A 51 5.78 -4.59 1.97
N TRP A 52 5.85 -5.92 1.87
CA TRP A 52 5.10 -6.66 0.86
C TRP A 52 3.70 -7.08 1.32
N GLY A 53 2.69 -6.42 0.74
CA GLY A 53 1.39 -6.99 0.41
C GLY A 53 0.26 -6.74 1.41
N GLY A 54 -0.95 -6.65 0.85
CA GLY A 54 -2.23 -6.58 1.57
C GLY A 54 -2.82 -5.17 1.72
N GLU A 55 -2.12 -4.12 1.30
CA GLU A 55 -2.65 -2.75 1.39
C GLU A 55 -3.78 -2.51 0.38
N ASP A 56 -3.66 -3.06 -0.83
CA ASP A 56 -4.67 -2.98 -1.88
C ASP A 56 -5.95 -3.74 -1.47
N ASP A 57 -5.80 -4.90 -0.80
CA ASP A 57 -6.90 -5.69 -0.27
C ASP A 57 -7.59 -4.99 0.90
N ASP A 58 -6.83 -4.37 1.81
CA ASP A 58 -7.36 -3.53 2.88
C ASP A 58 -8.15 -2.36 2.31
N LEU A 59 -7.65 -1.71 1.25
CA LEU A 59 -8.35 -0.63 0.57
C LEU A 59 -9.67 -1.11 -0.03
N LEU A 60 -9.71 -2.30 -0.64
CA LEU A 60 -10.95 -2.88 -1.15
C LEU A 60 -11.96 -3.16 -0.03
N VAL A 61 -11.51 -3.71 1.10
CA VAL A 61 -12.36 -3.93 2.28
C VAL A 61 -12.95 -2.62 2.79
N ARG A 62 -12.16 -1.53 2.85
CA ARG A 62 -12.68 -0.20 3.24
C ARG A 62 -13.79 0.28 2.32
N ILE A 63 -13.69 0.03 1.01
CA ILE A 63 -14.73 0.37 0.04
C ILE A 63 -16.00 -0.46 0.31
N ALA A 64 -15.87 -1.75 0.59
CA ALA A 64 -17.00 -2.61 0.93
C ALA A 64 -17.70 -2.13 2.22
N LEU A 65 -16.94 -1.77 3.25
CA LEU A 65 -17.46 -1.23 4.51
C LEU A 65 -18.27 0.05 4.33
N LEU A 66 -17.93 0.91 3.34
CA LEU A 66 -18.74 2.08 3.01
C LEU A 66 -20.12 1.73 2.45
N LYS A 67 -20.25 0.64 1.69
CA LYS A 67 -21.54 0.20 1.15
C LYS A 67 -22.50 -0.22 2.27
N ASP A 68 -21.96 -0.75 3.36
CA ASP A 68 -22.75 -1.22 4.50
C ASP A 68 -23.07 -0.12 5.53
N ALA A 69 -22.57 1.11 5.34
CA ALA A 69 -22.85 2.35 6.11
C ALA A 69 -22.68 2.33 7.65
N PHE A 70 -22.62 1.15 8.28
CA PHE A 70 -22.56 0.94 9.73
C PHE A 70 -21.14 0.92 10.28
N ARG A 71 -20.11 0.74 9.44
CA ARG A 71 -18.72 0.64 9.87
C ARG A 71 -17.83 1.42 8.90
N ARG A 72 -17.14 2.45 9.40
CA ARG A 72 -16.06 3.14 8.66
C ARG A 72 -14.74 2.77 9.31
N GLN A 73 -13.67 2.71 8.52
CA GLN A 73 -12.32 2.55 9.08
C GLN A 73 -11.81 3.94 9.53
N ASP A 74 -12.20 4.35 10.74
CA ASP A 74 -11.84 5.65 11.32
C ASP A 74 -10.53 5.63 12.10
N SER A 75 -10.08 4.44 12.50
CA SER A 75 -9.03 4.23 13.47
C SER A 75 -7.63 4.53 12.94
N GLU A 76 -7.38 4.29 11.64
CA GLU A 76 -6.17 4.75 10.94
C GLU A 76 -6.40 4.92 9.44
N GLY A 77 -5.70 5.88 8.84
CA GLY A 77 -5.79 6.22 7.43
C GLY A 77 -5.31 7.65 7.16
N LEU A 78 -5.90 8.32 6.17
CA LEU A 78 -5.59 9.70 5.78
C LEU A 78 -5.56 10.68 6.97
N ARG A 79 -6.51 10.56 7.90
CA ARG A 79 -6.61 11.43 9.09
C ARG A 79 -5.47 11.26 10.09
N THR A 80 -4.81 10.11 10.08
CA THR A 80 -3.72 9.77 11.01
C THR A 80 -2.35 9.70 10.31
N THR A 81 -2.29 10.02 9.01
CA THR A 81 -1.06 9.95 8.22
C THR A 81 -0.03 10.96 8.75
N LYS A 82 1.17 10.45 9.09
CA LYS A 82 2.30 11.27 9.53
C LYS A 82 3.44 11.17 8.54
N TYR A 83 3.86 12.31 8.02
CA TYR A 83 4.99 12.45 7.11
C TYR A 83 5.64 13.82 7.27
N ARG A 84 6.87 13.95 6.81
CA ARG A 84 7.54 15.25 6.68
C ARG A 84 8.08 15.40 5.27
N VAL A 85 7.75 16.50 4.60
CA VAL A 85 8.33 16.82 3.30
C VAL A 85 9.80 17.21 3.50
N SER A 86 10.71 16.50 2.85
CA SER A 86 12.15 16.75 2.93
C SER A 86 12.64 17.60 1.77
N LYS A 87 12.09 17.38 0.56
CA LYS A 87 12.45 18.14 -0.64
C LYS A 87 11.29 18.22 -1.62
N TYR A 88 11.17 19.34 -2.31
CA TYR A 88 10.23 19.58 -3.39
C TYR A 88 11.00 19.99 -4.65
N ARG A 89 10.65 19.42 -5.82
CA ARG A 89 11.19 19.79 -7.12
C ARG A 89 10.11 19.71 -8.19
N GLN A 90 9.79 20.83 -8.79
CA GLN A 90 8.83 20.90 -9.89
C GLN A 90 9.56 20.79 -11.22
N GLU A 91 9.19 19.80 -12.03
CA GLU A 91 9.68 19.60 -13.39
C GLU A 91 8.59 19.97 -14.40
N ARG A 92 8.97 20.05 -15.68
CA ARG A 92 8.03 20.41 -16.74
C ARG A 92 6.87 19.40 -16.88
N ILE A 93 7.11 18.12 -16.60
CA ILE A 93 6.16 17.03 -16.85
C ILE A 93 5.73 16.26 -15.59
N TYR A 94 6.34 16.53 -14.43
CA TYR A 94 5.96 15.94 -13.15
C TYR A 94 6.42 16.82 -11.99
N THR A 95 5.94 16.53 -10.78
CA THR A 95 6.44 17.17 -9.56
C THR A 95 6.96 16.09 -8.62
N TRP A 96 8.20 16.24 -8.16
CA TRP A 96 8.83 15.32 -7.22
C TRP A 96 8.67 15.85 -5.80
N ILE A 97 8.03 15.06 -4.94
CA ILE A 97 7.88 15.35 -3.52
C ILE A 97 8.60 14.24 -2.76
N ASN A 98 9.74 14.58 -2.17
CA ASN A 98 10.43 13.66 -1.28
C ASN A 98 9.85 13.81 0.13
N VAL A 99 9.47 12.69 0.74
CA VAL A 99 8.90 12.64 2.08
C VAL A 99 9.71 11.70 2.95
N SER A 100 9.95 12.09 4.20
CA SER A 100 10.46 11.22 5.24
C SER A 100 9.31 10.67 6.06
N LEU A 101 9.31 9.35 6.26
CA LEU A 101 8.35 8.63 7.08
C LEU A 101 9.05 8.15 8.35
N ASN A 102 8.46 8.42 9.51
CA ASN A 102 8.92 7.86 10.78
C ASN A 102 8.00 6.71 11.19
N ARG A 103 8.52 5.49 11.10
CA ARG A 103 7.74 4.28 11.39
C ARG A 103 7.20 4.28 12.82
N SER A 104 7.96 4.76 13.80
CA SER A 104 7.52 4.80 15.19
C SER A 104 6.31 5.72 15.36
N ASP A 105 6.33 6.90 14.73
CA ASP A 105 5.24 7.87 14.84
C ASP A 105 3.96 7.38 14.17
N ILE A 106 4.10 6.63 13.07
CA ILE A 106 2.99 6.01 12.33
C ILE A 106 2.42 4.83 13.12
N LEU A 107 3.27 3.96 13.67
CA LEU A 107 2.78 2.81 14.45
C LEU A 107 2.12 3.22 15.77
N GLN A 108 2.46 4.39 16.33
CA GLN A 108 1.76 4.93 17.49
C GLN A 108 0.31 5.32 17.21
N THR A 109 -0.06 5.60 15.95
CA THR A 109 -1.45 5.88 15.57
C THR A 109 -2.21 4.63 15.15
N ALA A 110 -1.52 3.48 15.06
CA ALA A 110 -2.14 2.23 14.68
C ALA A 110 -3.02 1.69 15.83
N PRO A 111 -4.21 1.17 15.53
CA PRO A 111 -5.04 0.48 16.52
C PRO A 111 -4.32 -0.70 17.18
N SER A 112 -4.71 -1.02 18.41
CA SER A 112 -4.10 -2.12 19.18
C SER A 112 -4.20 -3.48 18.46
N TYR A 113 -5.32 -3.77 17.81
CA TYR A 113 -5.52 -5.03 17.08
C TYR A 113 -4.58 -5.18 15.88
N THR A 114 -4.32 -4.09 15.15
CA THR A 114 -3.35 -4.06 14.05
C THR A 114 -1.92 -4.22 14.55
N LEU A 115 -1.59 -3.66 15.71
CA LEU A 115 -0.28 -3.87 16.35
C LEU A 115 -0.09 -5.35 16.74
N THR A 116 -1.13 -6.02 17.23
CA THR A 116 -1.08 -7.46 17.52
C THR A 116 -0.77 -8.28 16.26
N LEU A 117 -1.43 -7.98 15.13
CA LEU A 117 -1.16 -8.66 13.86
C LEU A 117 0.27 -8.41 13.37
N ILE A 118 0.75 -7.17 13.45
CA ILE A 118 2.13 -6.81 13.08
C ILE A 118 3.13 -7.53 13.99
N ILE A 119 2.89 -7.57 15.31
CA ILE A 119 3.75 -8.29 16.27
C ILE A 119 3.75 -9.79 15.95
N MET A 120 2.61 -10.37 15.62
CA MET A 120 2.51 -11.77 15.23
C MET A 120 3.25 -12.05 13.91
N GLU A 121 3.14 -11.18 12.90
CA GLU A 121 3.87 -11.33 11.64
C GLU A 121 5.37 -11.09 11.79
N LEU A 122 5.78 -10.14 12.63
CA LEU A 122 7.18 -9.95 13.01
C LEU A 122 7.70 -11.18 13.75
N HIS A 123 6.93 -11.76 14.67
CA HIS A 123 7.30 -12.97 15.38
C HIS A 123 7.41 -14.17 14.43
N LYS A 124 6.46 -14.35 13.50
CA LYS A 124 6.54 -15.36 12.43
C LYS A 124 7.73 -15.10 11.51
N ALA A 125 8.02 -13.85 11.14
CA ALA A 125 9.18 -13.48 10.33
C ALA A 125 10.51 -13.74 11.06
N MET A 126 10.58 -13.48 12.36
CA MET A 126 11.72 -13.84 13.22
C MET A 126 11.90 -15.35 13.32
N LEU A 127 10.81 -16.11 13.46
CA LEU A 127 10.84 -17.58 13.44
C LEU A 127 11.26 -18.12 12.07
N ARG A 128 10.75 -17.54 10.97
CA ARG A 128 11.15 -17.83 9.59
C ARG A 128 12.63 -17.51 9.38
N SER A 129 13.12 -16.37 9.87
CA SER A 129 14.53 -15.96 9.80
C SER A 129 15.43 -16.84 10.68
N SER A 130 14.96 -17.29 11.84
CA SER A 130 15.67 -18.26 12.70
C SER A 130 15.76 -19.63 12.03
N LYS A 131 14.68 -20.11 11.42
CA LYS A 131 14.68 -21.32 10.56
C LYS A 131 15.57 -21.14 9.33
N HIS A 132 15.55 -19.96 8.70
CA HIS A 132 16.39 -19.65 7.55
C HIS A 132 17.86 -19.53 7.95
N ASN A 133 18.20 -19.04 9.14
CA ASN A 133 19.56 -19.01 9.67
C ASN A 133 20.06 -20.41 10.07
N LYS A 134 19.20 -21.28 10.61
CA LYS A 134 19.51 -22.71 10.79
C LYS A 134 19.73 -23.40 9.45
N ALA A 135 18.81 -23.22 8.50
CA ALA A 135 18.92 -23.75 7.15
C ALA A 135 20.14 -23.19 6.40
N LYS A 136 20.53 -21.93 6.63
CA LYS A 136 21.72 -21.26 6.05
C LYS A 136 23.01 -21.68 6.75
N HIS A 137 22.96 -22.17 7.99
CA HIS A 137 24.09 -22.85 8.64
C HIS A 137 24.29 -24.25 8.04
N GLU A 138 23.21 -24.94 7.66
CA GLU A 138 23.25 -26.21 6.90
C GLU A 138 23.62 -26.03 5.41
N THR A 139 23.13 -24.97 4.75
CA THR A 139 23.42 -24.67 3.32
C THR A 139 24.68 -23.84 3.10
N LYS A 140 25.36 -23.33 4.13
CA LYS A 140 26.74 -22.81 3.99
C LYS A 140 27.76 -23.91 3.64
N LYS A 141 27.33 -25.17 3.52
CA LYS A 141 28.08 -26.24 2.83
C LYS A 141 27.93 -26.25 1.30
N ILE A 142 26.99 -25.52 0.68
CA ILE A 142 26.74 -25.61 -0.77
C ILE A 142 26.33 -24.24 -1.37
N ILE A 143 27.33 -23.56 -1.95
CA ILE A 143 27.28 -22.64 -3.13
C ILE A 143 26.71 -21.20 -2.98
N HIS A 144 27.44 -20.26 -3.61
CA HIS A 144 27.19 -18.83 -3.82
C HIS A 144 26.15 -18.52 -4.93
N GLN A 145 25.29 -17.50 -4.77
CA GLN A 145 25.28 -16.24 -5.56
C GLN A 145 24.03 -15.36 -5.37
N LYS A 146 24.30 -14.04 -5.25
CA LYS A 146 23.60 -12.80 -5.71
C LYS A 146 22.08 -12.60 -5.54
N VAL A 147 21.72 -11.45 -4.97
CA VAL A 147 20.36 -10.89 -4.87
C VAL A 147 20.35 -9.42 -5.32
N ASN A 148 19.39 -9.05 -6.17
CA ASN A 148 19.10 -7.68 -6.61
C ASN A 148 18.17 -6.94 -5.62
N PRO A 149 18.20 -5.60 -5.54
CA PRO A 149 17.40 -4.82 -4.59
C PRO A 149 15.92 -4.64 -5.02
N PRO A 150 15.00 -4.37 -4.07
CA PRO A 150 13.56 -4.26 -4.33
C PRO A 150 13.16 -2.91 -4.98
N PRO A 151 12.03 -2.85 -5.70
CA PRO A 151 11.59 -1.67 -6.45
C PRO A 151 10.97 -0.57 -5.58
N SER A 152 11.14 0.68 -6.02
CA SER A 152 10.58 1.91 -5.43
C SER A 152 9.10 2.08 -5.77
N ILE A 153 8.30 2.55 -4.81
CA ILE A 153 6.88 2.92 -5.01
C ILE A 153 6.78 4.30 -5.67
N PHE A 154 5.97 4.44 -6.72
CA PHE A 154 5.73 5.69 -7.46
C PHE A 154 4.25 6.07 -7.32
N LEU A 155 3.96 7.19 -6.65
CA LEU A 155 2.63 7.81 -6.67
C LEU A 155 2.60 8.91 -7.73
N GLN A 156 1.76 8.75 -8.76
CA GLN A 156 1.49 9.79 -9.75
C GLN A 156 0.14 10.45 -9.44
N LEU A 157 0.19 11.67 -8.88
CA LEU A 157 -1.01 12.50 -8.69
C LEU A 157 -1.28 13.27 -9.99
N HIS A 158 -2.36 12.94 -10.68
CA HIS A 158 -2.85 13.72 -11.80
C HIS A 158 -3.86 14.76 -11.32
N ARG A 159 -3.60 16.04 -11.61
CA ARG A 159 -4.53 17.14 -11.38
C ARG A 159 -5.55 17.14 -12.53
N SER A 160 -6.82 16.83 -12.27
CA SER A 160 -7.88 17.08 -13.24
C SER A 160 -8.07 18.59 -13.38
N HIS A 161 -7.74 19.16 -14.54
CA HIS A 161 -8.23 20.49 -14.90
C HIS A 161 -9.72 20.33 -15.26
N SER A 162 -10.59 20.94 -14.47
CA SER A 162 -11.96 21.23 -14.88
C SER A 162 -11.88 22.44 -15.80
N GLU A 163 -12.06 22.23 -17.10
CA GLU A 163 -12.39 23.32 -18.01
C GLU A 163 -13.86 23.69 -17.81
N SER A 164 -14.11 24.97 -17.55
CA SER A 164 -15.41 25.64 -17.60
C SER A 164 -15.39 26.64 -18.73
#